data_AF-A0A523DJ32-F1
#
_entry.id   AF-A0A523DJ32-F1
#
_cell.length_a   1.000
_cell.length_b   1.000
_cell.length_c   1.000
_cell.angle_alpha   90.00
_cell.angle_beta   90.00
_cell.angle_gamma   90.00
#
_symmetry.space_group_name_H-M   'P 1'
#
loop_
_entity.id
_entity.type
_entity.pdbx_description
1 polymer ?
#
loop_
_entity_poly.entity_id
_entity_poly.type
_entity_poly.pdbx_seq_one_letter_code
_entity_poly.pdbx_strand_id
1 'polypeptide(L)'
;MSFDGSVILAAGHTDKDGRSITDPREPLRERSNVAEIDPQTLEVRRIFEHPAMDGFVASTTATRIGNEIWLGSYRGDRIAYFPVPEQCCREKATAGGSFPVRGARPRHVRGIGLLDSPFLTSLTP
;
A
#
# COMPACT_ATOMS: atom_id res chain seq x y z
N MET A 1 3.40 -1.85 11.61
CA MET A 1 4.16 -0.88 12.42
C MET A 1 5.53 -0.71 11.78
N SER A 2 6.18 0.45 11.90
CA SER A 2 7.57 0.62 11.50
C SER A 2 8.51 -0.17 12.43
N PHE A 3 9.72 -0.46 11.95
CA PHE A 3 10.72 -1.23 12.70
C PHE A 3 11.12 -0.56 14.02
N ASP A 4 11.24 0.76 14.02
CA ASP A 4 11.56 1.60 15.19
C ASP A 4 10.34 1.94 16.06
N GLY A 5 9.14 1.50 15.66
CA GLY A 5 7.89 1.79 16.36
C GLY A 5 7.42 3.25 16.27
N SER A 6 8.07 4.11 15.49
CA SER A 6 7.69 5.53 15.36
C SER A 6 6.34 5.75 14.68
N VAL A 7 5.91 4.82 13.82
CA VAL A 7 4.61 4.90 13.13
C VAL A 7 3.91 3.54 13.07
N ILE A 8 2.59 3.56 13.18
CA ILE A 8 1.73 2.44 12.81
C ILE A 8 1.25 2.66 11.37
N LEU A 9 1.25 1.59 10.56
CA LEU A 9 0.69 1.60 9.22
C LEU A 9 -0.64 0.86 9.25
N ALA A 10 -1.70 1.52 8.79
CA ALA A 10 -3.03 0.94 8.63
C ALA A 10 -3.37 0.90 7.14
N ALA A 11 -3.51 -0.30 6.59
CA ALA A 11 -4.03 -0.50 5.26
C ALA A 11 -5.54 -0.74 5.31
N GLY A 12 -6.23 -0.22 4.32
CA GLY A 12 -7.66 -0.44 4.18
C GLY A 12 -8.12 -0.26 2.76
N HIS A 13 -9.42 -0.42 2.56
CA HIS A 13 -10.06 -0.19 1.28
C HIS A 13 -11.29 0.67 1.45
N THR A 14 -11.57 1.44 0.41
CA THR A 14 -12.68 2.39 0.32
C THR A 14 -13.54 2.01 -0.87
N ASP A 15 -14.68 2.67 -1.02
CA ASP A 15 -15.50 2.54 -2.22
C ASP A 15 -14.72 2.99 -3.48
N LYS A 16 -15.37 2.86 -4.64
CA LYS A 16 -14.82 3.27 -5.94
C LYS A 16 -14.43 4.75 -6.03
N ASP A 17 -14.98 5.59 -5.16
CA ASP A 17 -14.78 7.05 -5.12
C ASP A 17 -13.83 7.49 -3.99
N GLY A 18 -13.25 6.55 -3.24
CA GLY A 18 -12.29 6.83 -2.15
C GLY A 18 -12.95 7.15 -0.80
N ARG A 19 -14.24 6.86 -0.63
CA ARG A 19 -15.01 7.14 0.59
C ARG A 19 -15.23 5.89 1.42
N SER A 20 -15.69 6.08 2.65
CA SER A 20 -16.11 4.98 3.52
C SER A 20 -17.21 4.15 2.84
N ILE A 21 -17.10 2.84 2.93
CA ILE A 21 -18.09 1.91 2.38
C ILE A 21 -19.32 1.92 3.30
N THR A 22 -20.36 2.63 2.90
CA THR A 22 -21.66 2.68 3.60
C THR A 22 -22.77 1.94 2.87
N ASP A 23 -22.55 1.64 1.59
CA ASP A 23 -23.47 0.99 0.67
C ASP A 23 -22.93 -0.38 0.23
N PRO A 24 -23.75 -1.23 -0.42
CA PRO A 24 -23.28 -2.48 -0.99
C PRO A 24 -22.07 -2.27 -1.90
N ARG A 25 -21.04 -3.10 -1.71
CA ARG A 25 -19.77 -3.00 -2.45
C ARG A 25 -19.98 -3.27 -3.93
N GLU A 26 -19.37 -2.45 -4.78
CA GLU A 26 -19.10 -2.80 -6.18
C GLU A 26 -17.81 -3.62 -6.24
N PRO A 27 -17.88 -4.94 -6.46
CA PRO A 27 -16.70 -5.80 -6.37
C PRO A 27 -15.64 -5.40 -7.40
N LEU A 28 -14.37 -5.49 -7.02
CA LEU A 28 -13.20 -5.21 -7.86
C LEU A 28 -13.03 -3.74 -8.25
N ARG A 29 -13.82 -2.84 -7.65
CA ARG A 29 -13.69 -1.39 -7.84
C ARG A 29 -13.25 -0.66 -6.58
N GLU A 30 -13.06 -1.38 -5.47
CA GLU A 30 -12.61 -0.81 -4.21
C GLU A 30 -11.22 -0.19 -4.36
N ARG A 31 -11.05 1.05 -3.89
CA ARG A 31 -9.74 1.70 -3.86
C ARG A 31 -8.94 1.20 -2.66
N SER A 32 -7.63 1.13 -2.81
CA SER A 32 -6.69 0.74 -1.76
C SER A 32 -6.08 1.98 -1.13
N ASN A 33 -5.94 2.03 0.20
CA ASN A 33 -5.32 3.15 0.89
C ASN A 33 -4.46 2.71 2.07
N VAL A 34 -3.50 3.57 2.44
CA VAL A 34 -2.68 3.41 3.63
C VAL A 34 -2.64 4.72 4.41
N ALA A 35 -2.79 4.61 5.72
CA ALA A 35 -2.56 5.69 6.67
C ALA A 35 -1.36 5.39 7.57
N GLU A 36 -0.61 6.43 7.89
CA GLU A 36 0.25 6.47 9.06
C GLU A 36 -0.56 6.91 10.27
N ILE A 37 -0.26 6.30 11.41
CA ILE A 37 -0.85 6.64 12.71
C ILE A 37 0.30 6.88 13.67
N ASP A 38 0.32 8.05 14.30
CA ASP A 38 1.21 8.35 15.41
C ASP A 38 0.77 7.52 16.63
N PRO A 39 1.63 6.65 17.19
CA PRO A 39 1.25 5.78 18.29
C PRO A 39 1.05 6.50 19.63
N GLN A 40 1.55 7.73 19.79
CA GLN A 40 1.42 8.54 21.00
C GLN A 40 0.17 9.41 20.97
N THR A 41 -0.11 10.05 19.81
CA THR A 41 -1.21 11.01 19.67
C THR A 41 -2.46 10.41 19.02
N LEU A 42 -2.32 9.26 18.35
CA LEU A 42 -3.34 8.64 17.49
C LEU A 42 -3.75 9.51 16.31
N GLU A 43 -2.94 10.52 15.94
CA GLU A 43 -3.16 11.29 14.73
C GLU A 43 -3.07 10.37 13.50
N VAL A 44 -4.12 10.38 12.68
CA VAL A 44 -4.22 9.55 11.47
C VAL A 44 -3.99 10.41 10.24
N ARG A 45 -3.04 10.00 9.41
CA ARG A 45 -2.73 10.68 8.15
C ARG A 45 -2.70 9.70 7.01
N ARG A 46 -3.61 9.85 6.03
CA ARG A 46 -3.57 9.07 4.81
C ARG A 46 -2.35 9.48 3.98
N ILE A 47 -1.52 8.50 3.64
CA ILE A 47 -0.26 8.71 2.90
C ILE A 47 -0.30 8.11 1.51
N PHE A 48 -1.24 7.20 1.25
CA PHE A 48 -1.34 6.50 -0.02
C PHE A 48 -2.81 6.24 -0.35
N GLU A 49 -3.15 6.39 -1.62
CA GLU A 49 -4.42 5.95 -2.19
C GLU A 49 -4.19 5.55 -3.65
N HIS A 50 -4.78 4.43 -4.06
CA HIS A 50 -4.69 3.94 -5.42
C HIS A 50 -6.01 3.29 -5.86
N PRO A 51 -6.47 3.53 -7.11
CA PRO A 51 -7.62 2.82 -7.64
C PRO A 51 -7.40 1.31 -7.72
N ALA A 52 -8.46 0.54 -7.96
CA ALA A 52 -8.31 -0.87 -8.31
C ALA A 52 -7.38 -1.03 -9.52
N MET A 53 -6.55 -2.07 -9.50
CA MET A 53 -5.64 -2.42 -10.58
C MET A 53 -5.71 -3.92 -10.86
N ASP A 54 -5.31 -4.33 -12.06
CA ASP A 54 -5.36 -5.74 -12.42
C ASP A 54 -4.44 -6.58 -11.51
N GLY A 55 -4.95 -7.71 -11.04
CA GLY A 55 -4.29 -8.59 -10.06
C GLY A 55 -4.15 -8.03 -8.63
N PHE A 56 -4.60 -6.79 -8.34
CA PHE A 56 -4.52 -6.22 -6.99
C PHE A 56 -5.66 -5.22 -6.68
N VAL A 57 -6.50 -5.55 -5.70
CA VAL A 57 -7.61 -4.69 -5.26
C VAL A 57 -7.90 -4.88 -3.78
N ALA A 58 -8.48 -3.88 -3.10
CA ALA A 58 -8.84 -3.95 -1.69
C ALA A 58 -7.67 -4.36 -0.75
N SER A 59 -6.68 -3.47 -0.58
CA SER A 59 -5.57 -3.71 0.34
C SER A 59 -6.02 -3.97 1.78
N THR A 60 -5.32 -4.85 2.48
CA THR A 60 -5.60 -5.26 3.88
C THR A 60 -4.38 -5.17 4.79
N THR A 61 -3.18 -5.15 4.23
CA THR A 61 -1.93 -5.03 5.01
C THR A 61 -0.99 -4.05 4.34
N ALA A 62 -0.17 -3.36 5.14
CA ALA A 62 0.90 -2.50 4.68
C ALA A 62 2.16 -2.69 5.55
N THR A 63 3.32 -2.75 4.92
CA THR A 63 4.63 -2.77 5.58
C THR A 63 5.60 -1.87 4.83
N ARG A 64 6.41 -1.11 5.55
CA ARG A 64 7.48 -0.31 4.95
C ARG A 64 8.74 -1.17 4.81
N ILE A 65 9.33 -1.19 3.62
CA ILE A 65 10.60 -1.86 3.32
C ILE A 65 11.48 -0.85 2.60
N GLY A 66 12.56 -0.39 3.24
CA GLY A 66 13.39 0.69 2.70
C GLY A 66 12.55 1.95 2.41
N ASN A 67 12.61 2.43 1.17
CA ASN A 67 11.84 3.59 0.69
C ASN A 67 10.53 3.19 -0.02
N GLU A 68 10.00 2.00 0.25
CA GLU A 68 8.79 1.48 -0.36
C GLU A 68 7.74 1.09 0.68
N ILE A 69 6.48 1.10 0.26
CA ILE A 69 5.33 0.57 0.98
C ILE A 69 4.84 -0.65 0.21
N TRP A 70 4.86 -1.78 0.88
CA TRP A 70 4.44 -3.08 0.38
C TRP A 70 3.05 -3.40 0.90
N LEU A 71 2.15 -3.79 0.00
CA LEU A 71 0.73 -3.97 0.27
C LEU A 71 0.29 -5.40 -0.04
N GLY A 72 -0.42 -6.01 0.91
CA GLY A 72 -1.17 -7.24 0.68
C GLY A 72 -2.63 -6.95 0.37
N SER A 73 -3.25 -7.85 -0.39
CA SER A 73 -4.65 -7.79 -0.80
C SER A 73 -5.38 -9.05 -0.37
N TYR A 74 -6.67 -8.93 -0.04
CA TYR A 74 -7.56 -10.08 0.17
C TYR A 74 -8.21 -10.58 -1.14
N ARG A 75 -8.31 -9.73 -2.16
CA ARG A 75 -9.02 -10.06 -3.42
C ARG A 75 -8.08 -10.35 -4.60
N GLY A 76 -6.83 -9.91 -4.53
CA GLY A 76 -5.82 -10.12 -5.56
C GLY A 76 -4.91 -11.32 -5.25
N ASP A 77 -4.19 -11.78 -6.27
CA ASP A 77 -3.19 -12.86 -6.19
C ASP A 77 -1.76 -12.32 -6.14
N ARG A 78 -1.58 -10.99 -6.00
CA ARG A 78 -0.29 -10.29 -6.00
C ARG A 78 -0.04 -9.45 -4.75
N ILE A 79 1.21 -9.11 -4.56
CA ILE A 79 1.68 -8.07 -3.64
C ILE A 79 2.04 -6.84 -4.47
N ALA A 80 1.55 -5.68 -4.06
CA ALA A 80 1.91 -4.41 -4.70
C ALA A 80 2.98 -3.69 -3.87
N TYR A 81 3.87 -2.95 -4.52
CA TYR A 81 4.82 -2.08 -3.84
C TYR A 81 4.86 -0.71 -4.53
N PHE A 82 4.97 0.34 -3.72
CA PHE A 82 4.99 1.73 -4.18
C PHE A 82 6.09 2.50 -3.46
N PRO A 83 6.72 3.50 -4.08
CA PRO A 83 7.61 4.39 -3.35
C PRO A 83 6.83 5.10 -2.24
N VAL A 84 7.46 5.25 -1.06
CA VAL A 84 6.91 6.10 0.00
C VAL A 84 6.86 7.53 -0.55
N PRO A 85 5.73 8.24 -0.48
CA PRO A 85 5.70 9.65 -0.84
C PRO A 85 6.67 10.41 0.07
N GLU A 86 7.71 11.00 -0.52
CA GLU A 86 8.74 11.69 0.25
C GLU A 86 8.11 12.79 1.12
N GLN A 87 8.25 12.64 2.44
CA GLN A 87 7.91 13.70 3.39
C GLN A 87 8.84 14.92 3.19
N CYS A 88 10.04 14.70 2.64
CA CYS A 88 11.05 15.72 2.36
C CYS A 88 10.62 16.77 1.31
N CYS A 89 9.78 16.39 0.34
CA CYS A 89 9.24 17.36 -0.61
C CYS A 89 8.26 18.35 0.03
N ARG A 90 7.78 18.10 1.26
CA ARG A 90 6.82 18.99 1.93
C ARG A 90 7.49 20.16 2.65
N GLU A 91 8.69 20.00 3.21
CA GLU A 91 9.41 21.11 3.83
C GLU A 91 9.82 22.17 2.80
N LYS A 92 10.01 21.77 1.53
CA LYS A 92 10.29 22.68 0.41
C LYS A 92 9.05 23.23 -0.29
N ALA A 93 7.86 22.67 -0.08
CA ALA A 93 6.62 23.15 -0.71
C ALA A 93 6.04 24.41 -0.06
N THR A 94 6.37 24.68 1.20
CA THR A 94 6.06 25.97 1.86
C THR A 94 6.89 27.13 1.27
N ALA A 95 7.99 26.80 0.59
CA ALA A 95 8.88 27.76 -0.08
C ALA A 95 8.61 27.85 -1.59
N GLY A 96 7.35 28.01 -2.01
CA GLY A 96 6.97 28.70 -3.26
C GLY A 96 7.63 28.30 -4.60
N GLY A 97 8.12 27.07 -4.76
CA GLY A 97 8.78 26.62 -5.99
C GLY A 97 7.99 25.52 -6.70
N SER A 98 7.55 25.78 -7.93
CA SER A 98 6.90 24.78 -8.80
C SER A 98 7.88 23.66 -9.17
N PHE A 99 7.59 22.43 -8.73
CA PHE A 99 8.35 21.25 -9.14
C PHE A 99 7.75 20.66 -10.43
N PRO A 100 8.55 20.42 -11.48
CA PRO A 100 8.11 19.63 -12.62
C PRO A 100 8.01 18.15 -12.18
N VAL A 101 6.81 17.58 -12.29
CA VAL A 101 6.57 16.14 -12.12
C VAL A 101 7.26 15.40 -13.26
N ARG A 102 8.53 15.02 -13.08
CA ARG A 102 9.17 14.02 -13.94
C ARG A 102 8.55 12.67 -13.61
N GLY A 103 7.84 12.11 -14.59
CA GLY A 103 7.00 10.94 -14.46
C GLY A 103 7.67 9.77 -13.71
N ALA A 104 7.11 9.45 -12.55
CA ALA A 104 7.25 8.14 -11.96
C ALA A 104 6.55 7.13 -12.88
N ARG A 105 7.31 6.51 -13.78
CA ARG A 105 6.81 5.34 -14.50
C ARG A 105 6.56 4.25 -13.44
N PRO A 106 5.39 3.62 -13.40
CA PRO A 106 5.19 2.44 -12.58
C PRO A 106 6.20 1.39 -13.06
N ARG A 107 7.22 1.10 -12.24
CA ARG A 107 8.03 -0.10 -12.49
C ARG A 107 7.10 -1.27 -12.26
N HIS A 108 7.04 -2.15 -13.26
CA HIS A 108 6.27 -3.38 -13.28
C HIS A 108 6.13 -4.00 -11.90
N VAL A 109 4.91 -4.40 -11.54
CA VAL A 109 4.64 -5.39 -10.49
C VAL A 109 5.49 -6.62 -10.82
N ARG A 110 6.67 -6.74 -10.21
CA ARG A 110 7.41 -8.00 -10.23
C ARG A 110 6.72 -8.90 -9.23
N GLY A 111 5.90 -9.82 -9.74
CA GLY A 111 5.40 -10.92 -8.94
C GLY A 111 6.58 -11.62 -8.27
N ILE A 112 6.56 -11.70 -6.95
CA ILE A 112 7.40 -12.65 -6.23
C ILE A 112 6.94 -14.03 -6.69
N GLY A 113 7.83 -14.72 -7.41
CA GLY A 113 7.66 -16.11 -7.74
C GLY A 113 7.51 -16.93 -6.46
N LEU A 114 6.68 -17.96 -6.51
CA LEU A 114 6.70 -19.03 -5.52
C LEU A 114 8.16 -19.40 -5.26
N LEU A 115 8.57 -19.37 -3.99
CA LEU A 115 9.73 -20.12 -3.58
C LEU A 115 9.38 -21.59 -3.82
N ASP A 116 9.89 -22.17 -4.90
CA ASP A 116 9.94 -23.61 -5.09
C ASP A 116 10.75 -24.19 -3.92
N SER A 117 10.05 -24.62 -2.88
CA SER A 117 10.61 -25.37 -1.77
C SER A 117 10.57 -26.86 -2.14
N PRO A 118 11.70 -27.54 -2.35
CA PRO A 118 11.72 -28.98 -2.66
C PRO A 118 11.54 -29.87 -1.41
N PHE A 119 11.14 -29.32 -0.27
CA PHE A 119 10.95 -30.07 0.97
C PHE A 119 9.47 -30.21 1.30
N LEU A 120 8.79 -31.13 0.62
CA LEU A 120 7.61 -31.84 1.13
C LEU A 120 7.29 -32.98 0.14
N THR A 121 8.08 -34.04 0.19
CA THR A 121 7.68 -35.34 -0.38
C THR A 121 7.94 -36.42 0.65
N SER A 122 6.86 -36.78 1.34
CA SER A 122 6.51 -38.12 1.80
C SER A 122 5.70 -37.98 3.09
N LEU A 123 4.52 -38.60 3.08
CA LEU A 123 3.85 -39.31 4.18
C LEU A 123 2.35 -39.26 3.94
N THR A 124 1.89 -40.17 3.09
CA THR A 124 0.59 -40.83 3.25
C THR A 124 0.86 -42.30 3.54
N PRO A 125 0.32 -42.89 4.61
CA PRO A 125 -0.04 -44.31 4.57
C PRO A 125 -1.30 -44.51 3.71
#